data_AF-A0A521A0D0-F1
#
_entry.id   AF-A0A521A0D0-F1
#
_cell.length_a   1.000
_cell.length_b   1.000
_cell.length_c   1.000
_cell.angle_alpha   90.00
_cell.angle_beta   90.00
_cell.angle_gamma   90.00
#
_symmetry.space_group_name_H-M   'P 1'
#
loop_
_entity.id
_entity.type
_entity.pdbx_description
1 polymer ?
#
loop_
_entity_poly.entity_id
_entity_poly.type
_entity_poly.pdbx_seq_one_letter_code
_entity_poly.pdbx_strand_id
1 'polypeptide(L)' 'EMLKTKNFGRKSLNEIKTLLAEMGLTLGMKFDHWQRPEIPEKTKE' A
#
# COMPACT_ATOMS: atom_id res chain seq x y z
N GLU A 1 10.47 -6.25 3.76
CA GLU A 1 9.39 -6.92 3.00
C GLU A 1 9.35 -6.47 1.55
N MET A 2 8.91 -5.26 1.22
CA MET A 2 8.69 -4.82 -0.18
C MET A 2 9.91 -4.97 -1.11
N LEU A 3 11.13 -4.70 -0.64
CA LEU A 3 12.37 -4.84 -1.44
C LEU A 3 12.79 -6.29 -1.74
N LYS A 4 12.13 -7.29 -1.13
CA LYS A 4 12.37 -8.71 -1.44
C LYS A 4 11.62 -9.16 -2.69
N THR A 5 10.65 -8.38 -3.17
CA THR A 5 9.85 -8.71 -4.36
C THR A 5 10.67 -8.50 -5.63
N LYS A 6 10.67 -9.51 -6.52
CA LYS A 6 11.56 -9.63 -7.71
C LYS A 6 11.73 -8.35 -8.55
N ASN A 7 10.67 -7.56 -8.71
CA ASN A 7 10.65 -6.36 -9.57
C ASN A 7 10.46 -5.06 -8.78
N PHE A 8 10.57 -5.10 -7.45
CA PHE A 8 10.35 -3.94 -6.60
C PHE A 8 11.67 -3.48 -5.97
N GLY A 9 12.15 -2.29 -6.37
CA GLY A 9 13.45 -1.77 -5.98
C GLY A 9 13.40 -0.49 -5.15
N ARG A 10 14.59 0.06 -4.84
CA ARG A 10 14.73 1.33 -4.10
C ARG A 10 14.07 2.51 -4.82
N LYS A 11 14.13 2.54 -6.16
CA LYS A 11 13.48 3.58 -6.97
C LYS A 11 11.96 3.56 -6.76
N SER A 12 11.32 2.42 -6.96
CA SER A 12 9.88 2.24 -6.72
C SER A 12 9.48 2.58 -5.28
N LEU A 13 10.30 2.19 -4.29
CA LEU A 13 10.04 2.53 -2.89
C LEU A 13 10.12 4.05 -2.63
N ASN A 14 11.09 4.73 -3.22
CA ASN A 14 11.24 6.18 -3.07
C ASN A 14 10.12 6.94 -3.76
N GLU A 15 9.70 6.53 -4.97
CA GLU A 15 8.56 7.11 -5.67
C GLU A 15 7.28 7.03 -4.83
N ILE A 16 7.01 5.85 -4.24
CA ILE A 16 5.86 5.68 -3.33
C ILE A 16 5.98 6.58 -2.10
N LYS A 17 7.17 6.68 -1.49
CA LYS A 17 7.37 7.54 -0.32
C LYS A 17 7.15 9.02 -0.64
N THR A 18 7.64 9.50 -1.79
CA THR A 18 7.44 10.88 -2.22
C THR A 18 5.96 11.16 -2.47
N LEU A 19 5.27 10.29 -3.20
CA LEU A 19 3.83 10.44 -3.46
C LEU A 19 3.00 10.47 -2.16
N LEU A 20 3.32 9.59 -1.21
CA LEU A 20 2.67 9.59 0.10
C LEU A 20 2.96 10.90 0.85
N ALA A 21 4.20 11.39 0.83
CA ALA A 21 4.57 12.63 1.50
C ALA A 21 3.83 13.85 0.91
N GLU A 22 3.59 13.89 -0.40
CA GLU A 22 2.75 14.93 -1.05
C GLU A 22 1.32 14.95 -0.51
N MET A 23 0.80 13.79 -0.08
CA MET A 23 -0.52 13.65 0.54
C MET A 23 -0.48 13.80 2.07
N GLY A 24 0.69 14.10 2.67
CA GLY A 24 0.88 14.15 4.12
C GLY A 24 0.86 12.77 4.81
N LEU A 25 1.07 11.70 4.05
CA LEU A 25 1.01 10.31 4.51
C LEU A 25 2.42 9.70 4.61
N THR A 26 2.53 8.60 5.38
CA THR A 26 3.79 7.85 5.53
C THR A 26 3.55 6.34 5.53
N LEU A 27 4.59 5.57 5.19
CA LEU A 27 4.54 4.11 5.30
C LEU A 27 4.58 3.69 6.78
N GLY A 28 3.75 2.73 7.16
CA GLY A 28 3.73 2.17 8.53
C GLY A 28 2.84 2.94 9.51
N MET A 29 1.97 3.83 9.03
CA MET A 29 0.92 4.45 9.85
C MET A 29 0.02 3.39 10.47
N LYS A 30 -0.33 3.56 11.74
CA LYS A 30 -1.33 2.75 12.43
C LYS A 30 -2.69 3.43 12.26
N PHE A 31 -3.68 2.65 11.84
CA PHE A 31 -5.06 3.10 11.71
C PHE A 31 -5.91 2.35 12.73
N ASP A 32 -6.48 3.05 13.71
CA ASP A 32 -7.22 2.43 14.83
C ASP A 32 -8.57 1.85 14.37
N HIS A 33 -9.16 2.39 13.30
CA HIS A 33 -10.48 2.01 12.80
C HIS A 33 -10.47 1.62 11.31
N TRP A 34 -9.38 1.05 10.81
CA TRP A 34 -9.35 0.55 9.44
C TRP A 34 -10.30 -0.64 9.28
N GLN A 35 -11.47 -0.40 8.70
CA GLN A 35 -12.41 -1.45 8.33
C GLN A 35 -12.04 -1.96 6.94
N ARG A 36 -11.78 -3.27 6.83
CA ARG A 36 -11.59 -3.90 5.51
C ARG A 36 -12.88 -3.68 4.70
N PRO A 37 -12.80 -3.15 3.47
CA PRO A 37 -13.99 -3.07 2.63
C PRO A 37 -14.53 -4.48 2.39
N GLU A 38 -15.85 -4.66 2.50
CA GLU A 38 -16.50 -5.90 2.12
C GLU A 38 -16.23 -6.14 0.63
N ILE A 39 -15.52 -7.21 0.33
CA ILE A 39 -15.27 -7.61 -1.05
C ILE A 39 -16.56 -8.31 -1.47
N PRO A 40 -17.35 -7.77 -2.42
CA PRO A 40 -18.48 -8.52 -2.93
C PRO A 40 -17.92 -9.82 -3.51
N GLU A 41 -18.37 -10.98 -2.98
CA GLU A 41 -18.04 -12.28 -3.55
C GLU A 41 -18.41 -12.20 -5.03
N LYS A 42 -17.40 -12.16 -5.91
CA LYS A 42 -17.64 -12.39 -7.32
C LYS A 42 -18.28 -13.77 -7.42
N THR A 43 -19.53 -13.76 -7.85
CA THR A 43 -20.28 -14.91 -8.33
C THR A 43 -19.34 -15.84 -9.08
N LYS A 44 -19.28 -17.08 -8.62
CA LYS A 44 -18.69 -18.19 -9.36
C LYS A 44 -19.45 -18.28 -10.69
N GLU A 45 -18.81 -17.88 -11.78
CA GLU A 45 -19.13 -18.31 -13.15
C GLU A 45 -17.86 -18.85 -13.79
#